data_AF-A0A7S2IDE9-F1
#
_entry.id   AF-A0A7S2IDE9-F1
#
_cell.length_a   1.000
_cell.length_b   1.000
_cell.length_c   1.000
_cell.angle_alpha   90.00
_cell.angle_beta   90.00
_cell.angle_gamma   90.00
#
_symmetry.space_group_name_H-M   'P 1'
#
loop_
_entity.id
_entity.type
_entity.pdbx_description
1 polymer ?
#
loop_
_entity_poly.entity_id
_entity_poly.type
_entity_poly.pdbx_seq_one_letter_code
_entity_poly.pdbx_strand_id
1 'polypeptide(L)'
;VKGVEEAKKQQMLKKLQRVFLRLDADRSGEVSREEVTSMGDDDRELLTNLVSVNDPGEIFDLLDIDGDGALNIGEFCKGIETIAFSNTPAELQRMERQIEFMYNQLKMSQTMQESLQFSISG
;
A
#
# COMPACT_ATOMS: atom_id res chain seq x y z
N VAL A 1 9.81 4.40 13.73
CA VAL A 1 9.41 4.04 12.35
C VAL A 1 7.89 4.11 12.11
N LYS A 2 7.02 4.04 13.13
CA LYS A 2 5.54 4.15 13.00
C LYS A 2 4.99 5.33 12.17
N GLY A 3 5.64 6.50 12.18
CA GLY A 3 5.16 7.67 11.44
C GLY A 3 5.26 7.58 9.91
N VAL A 4 6.13 6.73 9.38
CA VAL A 4 6.36 6.62 7.93
C VAL A 4 5.31 5.70 7.27
N GLU A 5 4.91 4.62 7.94
CA GLU A 5 3.83 3.74 7.49
C GLU A 5 2.48 4.48 7.46
N GLU A 6 2.16 5.24 8.51
CA GLU A 6 0.92 5.99 8.60
C GLU A 6 0.79 7.03 7.47
N ALA A 7 1.89 7.71 7.13
CA ALA A 7 1.93 8.68 6.05
C ALA A 7 1.73 8.04 4.68
N LYS A 8 2.35 6.87 4.42
CA LYS A 8 2.16 6.11 3.17
C LYS A 8 0.71 5.63 3.06
N LYS A 9 0.13 5.10 4.13
CA LYS A 9 -1.27 4.67 4.20
C LYS A 9 -2.23 5.82 3.89
N GLN A 10 -2.06 6.98 4.52
CA GLN A 10 -2.90 8.15 4.24
C GLN A 10 -2.78 8.64 2.78
N GLN A 11 -1.56 8.62 2.22
CA GLN A 11 -1.35 9.06 0.85
C GLN A 11 -2.00 8.09 -0.16
N MET A 12 -1.97 6.79 0.15
CA MET A 12 -2.64 5.76 -0.62
C MET A 12 -4.17 5.86 -0.54
N LEU A 13 -4.72 6.03 0.66
CA LEU A 13 -6.17 6.27 0.85
C LEU A 13 -6.67 7.48 0.06
N LYS A 14 -5.91 8.59 0.06
CA LYS A 14 -6.25 9.76 -0.75
C LYS A 14 -6.24 9.48 -2.25
N LYS A 15 -5.34 8.62 -2.74
CA LYS A 15 -5.33 8.21 -4.15
C LYS A 15 -6.55 7.34 -4.45
N LEU A 16 -6.88 6.39 -3.58
CA LEU A 16 -8.03 5.52 -3.73
C LEU A 16 -9.35 6.28 -3.74
N GLN A 17 -9.51 7.26 -2.84
CA GLN A 17 -10.68 8.14 -2.87
C GLN A 17 -10.84 8.86 -4.21
N ARG A 18 -9.74 9.28 -4.85
CA ARG A 18 -9.82 9.91 -6.17
C ARG A 18 -10.18 8.93 -7.28
N VAL A 19 -9.73 7.67 -7.18
CA VAL A 19 -10.09 6.61 -8.14
C VAL A 19 -11.56 6.27 -7.98
N PHE A 20 -12.03 6.11 -6.73
CA PHE A 20 -13.43 5.89 -6.40
C PHE A 20 -14.33 6.96 -7.01
N LEU A 21 -14.01 8.23 -6.80
CA LEU A 21 -14.76 9.36 -7.38
C LEU A 21 -14.73 9.43 -8.91
N ARG A 22 -13.78 8.75 -9.57
CA ARG A 22 -13.74 8.64 -11.04
C ARG A 22 -14.57 7.47 -11.55
N LEU A 23 -14.62 6.39 -10.78
CA LEU A 23 -15.41 5.20 -11.09
C LEU A 23 -16.91 5.44 -10.89
N ASP A 24 -17.27 6.14 -9.81
CA ASP A 24 -18.64 6.57 -9.48
C ASP A 24 -19.09 7.67 -10.46
N ALA A 25 -19.44 7.23 -11.67
CA ALA A 25 -19.75 8.10 -12.79
C ALA A 25 -21.13 8.73 -12.62
N ASP A 26 -22.05 7.97 -12.01
CA ASP A 26 -23.41 8.42 -11.72
C ASP A 26 -23.53 9.23 -10.42
N ARG A 27 -22.47 9.25 -9.59
CA ARG A 27 -22.42 9.93 -8.28
C ARG A 27 -23.44 9.39 -7.30
N SER A 28 -23.75 8.11 -7.40
CA SER A 28 -24.57 7.39 -6.43
C SER A 28 -23.89 7.33 -5.05
N GLY A 29 -22.56 7.44 -5.02
CA GLY A 29 -21.75 7.27 -3.81
C GLY A 29 -21.31 5.82 -3.59
N GLU A 30 -21.63 4.94 -4.53
CA GLU A 30 -21.26 3.54 -4.59
C GLU A 30 -20.72 3.25 -6.01
N VAL A 31 -19.87 2.24 -6.15
CA VAL A 31 -19.37 1.81 -7.46
C VAL A 31 -19.98 0.47 -7.79
N SER A 32 -20.75 0.43 -8.87
CA SER A 32 -21.38 -0.79 -9.39
C SER A 32 -20.41 -1.65 -10.20
N ARG A 33 -20.77 -2.92 -10.41
CA ARG A 33 -19.99 -3.83 -11.27
C ARG A 33 -19.84 -3.29 -12.68
N GLU A 34 -20.88 -2.65 -13.20
CA GLU A 34 -20.90 -2.04 -14.53
C GLU A 34 -19.92 -0.87 -14.63
N GLU A 35 -19.79 -0.07 -13.58
CA GLU A 35 -18.83 1.04 -13.51
C GLU A 35 -17.39 0.55 -13.38
N VAL A 36 -17.15 -0.51 -12.61
CA VAL A 36 -15.84 -1.17 -12.55
C VAL A 36 -15.46 -1.77 -13.90
N THR A 37 -16.37 -2.46 -14.57
CA THR A 37 -16.08 -3.07 -15.88
C THR A 37 -15.97 -2.04 -17.00
N SER A 38 -16.61 -0.88 -16.86
CA SER A 38 -16.53 0.24 -17.80
C SER A 38 -15.42 1.24 -17.47
N MET A 39 -14.58 0.96 -16.48
CA MET A 39 -13.52 1.87 -16.07
C MET A 39 -12.49 2.12 -17.19
N GLY A 40 -11.89 3.31 -17.18
CA GLY A 40 -10.81 3.64 -18.11
C GLY A 40 -9.56 2.80 -17.90
N ASP A 41 -8.77 2.59 -18.97
CA ASP A 41 -7.53 1.80 -18.91
C ASP A 41 -6.54 2.33 -17.85
N ASP A 42 -6.46 3.65 -17.65
CA ASP A 42 -5.60 4.27 -16.63
C ASP A 42 -5.98 3.85 -15.20
N ASP A 43 -7.29 3.83 -14.89
CA ASP A 43 -7.80 3.44 -13.58
C ASP A 43 -7.71 1.92 -13.38
N ARG A 44 -7.91 1.14 -14.45
CA ARG A 44 -7.69 -0.30 -14.46
C ARG A 44 -6.25 -0.65 -14.15
N GLU A 45 -5.29 -0.06 -14.87
CA GLU A 45 -3.87 -0.31 -14.67
C GLU A 45 -3.45 0.06 -13.24
N LEU A 46 -3.95 1.17 -12.70
CA LEU A 46 -3.68 1.58 -11.34
C LEU A 46 -4.22 0.57 -10.32
N LEU A 47 -5.47 0.12 -10.48
CA LEU A 47 -6.06 -0.90 -9.60
C LEU A 47 -5.32 -2.23 -9.72
N THR A 48 -5.10 -2.74 -10.92
CA THR A 48 -4.36 -3.97 -11.17
C THR A 48 -2.97 -3.96 -10.54
N ASN A 49 -2.24 -2.83 -10.59
CA ASN A 49 -0.95 -2.70 -9.91
C ASN A 49 -1.06 -2.72 -8.37
N LEU A 50 -2.19 -2.28 -7.80
CA LEU A 50 -2.41 -2.27 -6.35
C LEU A 50 -2.89 -3.62 -5.82
N VAL A 51 -3.81 -4.30 -6.51
CA VAL A 51 -4.42 -5.56 -6.09
C VAL A 51 -3.74 -6.81 -6.70
N SER A 52 -2.84 -6.63 -7.67
CA SER A 52 -2.22 -7.72 -8.45
C SER A 52 -3.22 -8.63 -9.19
N VAL A 53 -4.42 -8.11 -9.47
CA VAL A 53 -5.50 -8.80 -10.21
C VAL A 53 -5.73 -8.07 -11.51
N ASN A 54 -5.73 -8.80 -12.63
CA ASN A 54 -5.85 -8.21 -13.97
C ASN A 54 -7.30 -8.10 -14.45
N ASP A 55 -8.21 -8.84 -13.84
CA ASP A 55 -9.63 -8.82 -14.20
C ASP A 55 -10.42 -7.83 -13.32
N PRO A 56 -11.07 -6.81 -13.89
CA PRO A 56 -11.86 -5.85 -13.12
C PRO A 56 -13.07 -6.49 -12.42
N GLY A 57 -13.65 -7.55 -12.99
CA GLY A 57 -14.74 -8.29 -12.37
C GLY A 57 -14.27 -9.04 -11.12
N GLU A 58 -13.11 -9.70 -11.18
CA GLU A 58 -12.50 -10.32 -10.01
C GLU A 58 -12.08 -9.29 -8.95
N ILE A 59 -11.60 -8.09 -9.36
CA ILE A 59 -11.33 -6.99 -8.42
C ILE A 59 -12.62 -6.61 -7.70
N PHE A 60 -13.74 -6.50 -8.43
CA PHE A 60 -15.04 -6.20 -7.82
C PHE A 60 -15.42 -7.27 -6.79
N ASP A 61 -15.41 -8.53 -7.18
CA ASP A 61 -15.78 -9.66 -6.32
C ASP A 61 -14.88 -9.77 -5.07
N LEU A 62 -13.62 -9.32 -5.18
CA LEU A 62 -12.67 -9.31 -4.08
C LEU A 62 -12.91 -8.16 -3.09
N LEU A 63 -13.48 -7.05 -3.55
CA LEU A 63 -13.77 -5.86 -2.76
C LEU A 63 -15.19 -5.87 -2.17
N ASP A 64 -16.13 -6.53 -2.84
CA ASP A 64 -17.54 -6.68 -2.45
C ASP A 64 -17.65 -7.74 -1.34
N ILE A 65 -17.43 -7.30 -0.09
CA ILE A 65 -17.33 -8.20 1.07
C ILE A 65 -18.72 -8.65 1.54
N ASP A 66 -19.70 -7.77 1.46
CA ASP A 66 -21.08 -8.04 1.90
C ASP A 66 -21.96 -8.62 0.78
N GLY A 67 -21.49 -8.60 -0.47
CA GLY A 67 -22.13 -9.25 -1.61
C GLY A 67 -23.39 -8.52 -2.06
N ASP A 68 -23.48 -7.22 -1.78
CA ASP A 68 -24.64 -6.40 -2.12
C ASP A 68 -24.65 -5.98 -3.61
N GLY A 69 -23.55 -6.26 -4.33
CA GLY A 69 -23.40 -5.95 -5.73
C GLY A 69 -23.03 -4.49 -5.99
N ALA A 70 -22.61 -3.76 -4.95
CA ALA A 70 -22.05 -2.43 -5.02
C ALA A 70 -20.77 -2.33 -4.17
N LEU A 71 -19.95 -1.31 -4.41
CA LEU A 71 -18.79 -1.02 -3.57
C LEU A 71 -18.97 0.36 -2.98
N ASN A 72 -19.21 0.44 -1.68
CA ASN A 72 -19.14 1.72 -1.01
C ASN A 72 -17.69 2.16 -0.80
N ILE A 73 -17.49 3.44 -0.50
CA ILE A 73 -16.14 4.01 -0.29
C ILE A 73 -15.36 3.29 0.83
N GLY A 74 -16.09 2.73 1.80
CA GLY A 74 -15.54 1.96 2.92
C GLY A 74 -14.97 0.62 2.46
N GLU A 75 -15.77 -0.18 1.75
CA GLU A 75 -15.32 -1.45 1.12
C GLU A 75 -14.18 -1.22 0.16
N PHE A 76 -14.30 -0.22 -0.73
CA PHE A 76 -13.26 0.05 -1.71
C PHE A 76 -11.93 0.40 -1.05
N CYS A 77 -11.93 1.34 -0.11
CA CYS A 77 -10.70 1.75 0.58
C CYS A 77 -10.13 0.61 1.45
N LYS A 78 -10.99 -0.09 2.20
CA LYS A 78 -10.57 -1.12 3.14
C LYS A 78 -10.17 -2.42 2.47
N GLY A 79 -10.85 -2.80 1.39
CA GLY A 79 -10.53 -3.96 0.58
C GLY A 79 -9.17 -3.78 -0.09
N ILE A 80 -8.94 -2.65 -0.76
CA ILE A 80 -7.63 -2.35 -1.35
C ILE A 80 -6.55 -2.21 -0.26
N GLU A 81 -6.85 -1.58 0.88
CA GLU A 81 -5.92 -1.52 2.01
C GLU A 81 -5.55 -2.92 2.48
N THR A 82 -6.55 -3.79 2.64
CA THR A 82 -6.32 -5.17 3.07
C THR A 82 -5.46 -5.89 2.05
N ILE A 83 -5.73 -5.79 0.76
CA ILE A 83 -4.98 -6.55 -0.25
C ILE A 83 -3.57 -5.99 -0.46
N ALA A 84 -3.42 -4.66 -0.50
CA ALA A 84 -2.14 -4.01 -0.73
C ALA A 84 -1.21 -4.06 0.49
N PHE A 85 -1.73 -3.94 1.71
CA PHE A 85 -0.92 -4.02 2.93
C PHE A 85 -0.76 -5.43 3.48
N SER A 86 -1.64 -6.38 3.14
CA SER A 86 -1.43 -7.80 3.45
C SER A 86 -0.40 -8.47 2.54
N ASN A 87 -0.10 -7.88 1.38
CA ASN A 87 0.96 -8.32 0.47
C ASN A 87 2.19 -7.41 0.51
N THR A 88 2.77 -7.15 1.71
CA THR A 88 4.23 -6.97 1.70
C THR A 88 4.81 -8.37 1.46
N PRO A 89 5.45 -8.65 0.31
CA PRO A 89 6.14 -9.92 0.14
C PRO A 89 7.10 -10.05 1.32
N ALA A 90 7.05 -11.19 2.02
CA ALA A 90 7.89 -11.42 3.21
C ALA A 90 9.38 -11.11 2.96
N GLU A 91 9.79 -11.15 1.69
CA GLU A 91 11.09 -10.77 1.18
C GLU A 91 11.42 -9.27 1.38
N LEU A 92 10.49 -8.35 1.12
CA LEU A 92 10.69 -6.91 1.37
C LEU A 92 10.76 -6.61 2.88
N GLN A 93 9.94 -7.27 3.70
CA GLN A 93 10.05 -7.15 5.17
C GLN A 93 11.35 -7.78 5.73
N ARG A 94 11.89 -8.80 5.07
CA ARG A 94 13.20 -9.38 5.42
C ARG A 94 14.34 -8.46 5.00
N MET A 95 14.25 -7.86 3.83
CA MET A 95 15.22 -6.88 3.35
C MET A 95 15.27 -5.64 4.25
N GLU A 96 14.12 -5.10 4.68
CA GLU A 96 14.08 -3.97 5.61
C GLU A 96 14.76 -4.29 6.95
N ARG A 97 14.50 -5.48 7.51
CA ARG A 97 15.20 -5.94 8.72
C ARG A 97 16.70 -6.13 8.52
N GLN A 98 17.12 -6.64 7.36
CA GLN A 98 18.54 -6.77 7.04
C GLN A 98 19.24 -5.41 6.89
N ILE A 99 18.59 -4.43 6.26
CA ILE A 99 19.11 -3.08 6.11
C ILE A 99 19.26 -2.40 7.48
N GLU A 100 18.26 -2.53 8.35
CA GLU A 100 18.31 -1.97 9.70
C GLU A 100 19.41 -2.64 10.56
N PHE A 101 19.58 -3.95 10.43
CA PHE A 101 20.69 -4.67 11.08
C PHE A 101 22.06 -4.19 10.58
N MET A 102 22.24 -4.07 9.24
CA MET A 102 23.49 -3.57 8.67
C MET A 102 23.80 -2.13 9.09
N TYR A 103 22.79 -1.27 9.16
CA TYR A 103 22.95 0.12 9.59
C TYR A 103 23.41 0.21 11.05
N ASN A 104 22.80 -0.57 11.94
CA ASN A 104 23.21 -0.61 13.35
C ASN A 104 24.62 -1.19 13.52
N GLN A 105 24.99 -2.21 12.74
CA GLN A 105 26.34 -2.77 12.74
C GLN A 105 27.40 -1.76 12.27
N LEU A 106 27.11 -1.01 11.20
CA LEU A 106 28.00 0.05 10.70
C LEU A 106 28.18 1.16 11.74
N LYS A 107 27.09 1.59 12.37
CA LYS A 107 27.11 2.63 13.40
C LYS A 107 27.90 2.20 14.64
N MET A 108 27.76 0.95 15.08
CA MET A 108 28.54 0.40 16.19
C MET A 108 30.03 0.33 15.85
N SER A 109 30.37 -0.10 14.64
CA SER A 109 31.76 -0.14 14.16
C SER A 109 32.41 1.25 14.15
N GLN A 110 31.70 2.27 13.64
CA GLN A 110 32.18 3.66 13.65
C GLN A 110 32.40 4.18 15.07
N THR A 111 31.44 3.97 15.96
CA THR A 111 31.54 4.39 17.37
C THR A 111 32.75 3.74 18.06
N MET A 112 33.00 2.45 17.75
CA MET A 112 34.15 1.72 18.30
C MET A 112 35.48 2.26 17.76
N GLN A 113 35.55 2.57 16.46
CA GLN A 113 36.73 3.19 15.85
C GLN A 113 37.04 4.56 16.48
N GLU A 114 36.04 5.41 16.68
CA GLU A 114 36.19 6.73 17.31
C GLU A 114 36.71 6.62 18.76
N SER A 115 36.18 5.66 19.53
CA SER A 115 36.61 5.44 20.92
C SER A 115 38.06 4.94 21.04
N LEU A 116 38.49 4.10 20.10
CA LEU A 116 39.88 3.63 20.01
C LEU A 116 40.83 4.75 19.59
N GLN A 117 40.41 5.59 18.64
CA GLN A 117 41.20 6.73 18.17
C GLN A 117 41.40 7.79 19.27
N PHE A 118 40.37 8.02 20.11
CA PHE A 118 40.44 8.89 21.28
C PHE A 118 41.38 8.33 22.35
N SER A 119 41.37 7.02 22.58
CA SER A 119 42.21 6.36 23.61
C SER A 119 43.69 6.29 23.25
N ILE A 120 44.03 6.37 21.95
CA ILE A 120 45.44 6.37 21.47
C ILE A 120 46.03 7.80 21.43
N SER A 121 45.17 8.83 21.41
CA SER A 121 45.59 10.23 21.26
C SER A 121 45.67 11.02 22.58
N GLY A 122 45.32 10.41 23.71
CA GLY A 122 45.42 10.98 25.07
C GLY A 122 46.46 10.28 25.91
#